data_AF-A0A946YX01-F1
#
_entry.id   AF-A0A946YX01-F1
#
_cell.length_a   1.000
_cell.length_b   1.000
_cell.length_c   1.000
_cell.angle_alpha   90.00
_cell.angle_beta   90.00
_cell.angle_gamma   90.00
#
_symmetry.space_group_name_H-M   'P 1'
#
loop_
_entity.id
_entity.type
_entity.pdbx_description
1 polymer ?
#
loop_
_entity_poly.entity_id
_entity_poly.type
_entity_poly.pdbx_seq_one_letter_code
_entity_poly.pdbx_strand_id
1 'polypeptide(L)' 'FIGMPVRDYDGVTASVRAASVVDRLRHECSLIGRTGAGLSVLKIRPPLVFGQSDTIELGAMLNTALTDA' A
#
# COMPACT_ATOMS: atom_id res chain seq x y z
N PHE A 1 13.25 -3.93 -1.49
CA PHE A 1 11.91 -3.31 -1.39
C PHE A 1 10.89 -4.44 -1.52
N ILE A 2 9.69 -4.25 -1.00
CA ILE A 2 8.60 -5.22 -1.12
C ILE A 2 7.61 -4.67 -2.15
N GLY A 3 7.27 -5.48 -3.15
CA GLY A 3 6.23 -5.16 -4.13
C GLY A 3 4.98 -5.96 -3.81
N MET A 4 3.86 -5.29 -3.60
CA MET A 4 2.58 -5.92 -3.31
C MET A 4 1.57 -5.61 -4.41
N PRO A 5 1.25 -6.57 -5.29
CA PRO A 5 0.27 -6.38 -6.35
C PRO A 5 -1.13 -6.17 -5.78
N VAL A 6 -1.81 -5.12 -6.24
CA VAL A 6 -3.24 -4.90 -6.01
C VAL A 6 -4.00 -5.51 -7.18
N ARG A 7 -5.18 -6.08 -6.89
CA ARG A 7 -6.06 -6.66 -7.90
C ARG A 7 -7.30 -5.79 -8.07
N ASP A 8 -7.94 -5.92 -9.23
CA ASP A 8 -9.27 -5.39 -9.47
C ASP A 8 -10.25 -5.97 -8.43
N TYR A 9 -11.19 -5.16 -7.97
CA TYR A 9 -12.20 -5.56 -6.99
C TYR A 9 -13.43 -4.67 -7.13
N ASP A 10 -14.62 -5.27 -7.09
CA ASP A 10 -15.91 -4.58 -7.15
C ASP A 10 -16.02 -3.49 -8.25
N GLY A 11 -15.58 -3.84 -9.46
CA GLY A 11 -15.59 -2.91 -10.60
C GLY A 11 -14.52 -1.81 -10.56
N VAL A 12 -13.73 -1.72 -9.49
CA VAL A 12 -12.62 -0.77 -9.37
C VAL A 12 -11.32 -1.41 -9.87
N THR A 13 -10.63 -0.72 -10.79
CA THR A 13 -9.36 -1.19 -11.35
C THR A 13 -8.24 -1.14 -10.31
N ALA A 14 -7.29 -2.07 -10.40
CA ALA A 14 -6.14 -2.19 -9.52
C ALA A 14 -5.31 -0.91 -9.42
N SER A 15 -5.21 -0.15 -10.52
CA SER A 15 -4.51 1.15 -10.55
C SER A 15 -5.17 2.17 -9.63
N VAL A 16 -6.50 2.29 -9.73
CA VAL A 16 -7.31 3.23 -8.92
C VAL A 16 -7.30 2.80 -7.46
N ARG A 17 -7.49 1.50 -7.19
CA ARG A 17 -7.39 0.95 -5.83
C ARG A 17 -6.02 1.22 -5.21
N ALA A 18 -4.94 0.93 -5.95
CA ALA A 18 -3.59 1.21 -5.48
C ALA A 18 -3.37 2.70 -5.21
N ALA A 19 -3.91 3.61 -6.03
CA ALA A 19 -3.84 5.06 -5.80
C ALA A 19 -4.53 5.44 -4.49
N SER A 20 -5.77 4.97 -4.28
CA SER A 20 -6.56 5.20 -3.07
C SER A 20 -5.82 4.75 -1.81
N VAL A 21 -5.24 3.54 -1.83
CA VAL A 21 -4.45 3.00 -0.71
C VAL A 21 -3.24 3.90 -0.39
N VAL A 22 -2.49 4.34 -1.39
CA VAL A 22 -1.32 5.21 -1.17
C VAL A 22 -1.72 6.58 -0.63
N ASP A 23 -2.80 7.16 -1.15
CA ASP A 23 -3.27 8.47 -0.69
C ASP A 23 -3.79 8.40 0.76
N ARG A 24 -4.48 7.33 1.12
CA ARG A 24 -4.88 7.09 2.51
C ARG A 24 -3.69 6.95 3.45
N LEU A 25 -2.73 6.09 3.11
CA LEU A 25 -1.54 5.89 3.95
C LEU A 25 -0.76 7.20 4.13
N ARG A 26 -0.74 8.07 3.11
CA ARG A 26 -0.15 9.41 3.22
C ARG A 26 -0.88 10.27 4.27
N HIS A 27 -2.22 10.21 4.33
CA HIS A 27 -2.99 10.90 5.37
C HIS A 27 -2.72 10.35 6.78
N GLU A 28 -2.36 9.08 6.88
CA GLU A 28 -1.96 8.42 8.11
C GLU A 28 -0.43 8.50 8.36
N CYS A 29 0.26 9.43 7.72
CA CYS A 29 1.71 9.69 7.87
C CYS A 29 2.64 8.53 7.44
N SER A 30 2.15 7.56 6.65
CA SER A 30 2.95 6.47 6.08
C SER A 30 3.19 6.68 4.58
N LEU A 31 4.45 6.85 4.21
CA LEU A 31 4.84 7.10 2.82
C LEU A 31 5.23 5.79 2.11
N ILE A 32 4.37 5.34 1.20
CA ILE A 32 4.68 4.29 0.23
C ILE A 32 4.48 4.78 -1.21
N GLY A 33 5.06 4.07 -2.17
CA GLY A 33 4.93 4.39 -3.59
C GLY A 33 4.07 3.40 -4.37
N ARG A 34 3.85 3.69 -5.66
CA ARG A 34 3.29 2.75 -6.63
C ARG A 34 4.31 2.45 -7.72
N THR A 35 4.24 1.26 -8.31
CA THR A 35 5.13 0.82 -9.39
C THR A 35 4.47 -0.27 -10.25
N GLY A 36 5.21 -0.85 -11.19
CA GLY A 36 4.72 -1.89 -12.09
C GLY A 36 3.89 -1.34 -13.25
N ALA A 37 3.51 -2.23 -14.16
CA ALA A 37 2.64 -1.91 -15.29
C ALA A 37 1.28 -1.42 -14.77
N GLY A 38 0.83 -0.25 -15.24
CA GLY A 38 -0.43 0.34 -14.81
C GLY A 38 -0.45 0.86 -13.36
N LEU A 39 0.71 0.98 -12.69
CA LEU A 39 0.81 1.48 -11.30
C LEU A 39 -0.04 0.69 -10.28
N SER A 40 -0.23 -0.61 -10.53
CA SER A 40 -1.06 -1.51 -9.72
C SER A 40 -0.29 -2.21 -8.59
N VAL A 41 0.99 -1.92 -8.40
CA VAL A 41 1.82 -2.54 -7.36
C VAL A 41 2.20 -1.51 -6.31
N LEU A 42 1.91 -1.77 -5.04
CA LEU A 42 2.38 -0.98 -3.91
C LEU A 42 3.87 -1.27 -3.67
N LYS A 43 4.68 -0.23 -3.55
CA LYS A 43 6.13 -0.30 -3.35
C LYS A 43 6.49 0.17 -1.95
N ILE A 44 6.91 -0.78 -1.12
CA ILE A 44 7.28 -0.54 0.28
C ILE A 44 8.82 -0.57 0.39
N ARG A 45 9.41 0.53 0.88
CA ARG A 45 10.87 0.69 1.06
C ARG A 45 11.20 1.02 2.52
N PRO A 46 11.06 0.04 3.42
CA PRO A 46 11.38 0.27 4.82
C PRO A 46 12.89 0.59 4.97
N PRO A 47 13.28 1.46 5.93
CA PRO A 47 14.68 1.70 6.28
C PRO A 47 15.32 0.45 6.91
N LEU A 48 16.65 0.41 7.04
CA LEU A 48 17.37 -0.73 7.60
C LEU A 48 17.00 -1.03 9.07
N VAL A 49 16.58 -0.02 9.82
CA VAL A 49 16.16 -0.16 11.23
C VAL A 49 14.72 -0.65 11.38
N PHE A 50 13.98 -0.78 10.28
CA PHE A 50 12.58 -1.21 10.29
C PHE A 50 12.46 -2.63 10.83
N GLY A 51 11.73 -2.77 11.92
CA GLY A 51 11.65 -3.99 12.70
C GLY A 51 10.26 -4.61 12.71
N GLN A 52 10.08 -5.52 13.67
CA GLN A 52 8.84 -6.26 13.82
C GLN A 52 7.66 -5.35 14.24
N SER A 53 7.89 -4.39 15.13
CA SER A 53 6.85 -3.43 15.56
C SER A 53 6.33 -2.61 14.38
N ASP A 54 7.24 -2.07 13.56
CA ASP A 54 6.88 -1.25 12.41
C ASP A 54 6.14 -2.08 11.34
N THR A 55 6.50 -3.37 11.22
CA THR A 55 5.81 -4.31 10.33
C THR A 55 4.37 -4.54 10.77
N ILE A 56 4.14 -4.70 12.08
CA ILE A 56 2.79 -4.88 12.64
C ILE A 56 1.95 -3.63 12.41
N GLU A 57 2.51 -2.45 12.70
CA GLU A 57 1.83 -1.17 12.51
C GLU A 57 1.48 -0.94 11.03
N LEU A 58 2.46 -1.05 10.13
CA LEU A 58 2.23 -0.91 8.69
C LEU A 58 1.23 -1.95 8.17
N GLY A 59 1.28 -3.17 8.68
CA GLY A 59 0.34 -4.23 8.33
C GLY A 59 -1.10 -3.88 8.69
N ALA A 60 -1.32 -3.31 9.88
CA ALA A 60 -2.63 -2.85 10.33
C ALA A 60 -3.17 -1.70 9.44
N MET A 61 -2.31 -0.73 9.11
CA MET A 61 -2.67 0.37 8.21
C MET A 61 -3.02 -0.14 6.81
N LEU A 62 -2.20 -1.04 6.25
CA LEU A 62 -2.45 -1.65 4.93
C LEU A 62 -3.74 -2.45 4.91
N ASN A 63 -4.02 -3.24 5.94
CA ASN A 63 -5.25 -4.03 6.03
C ASN A 63 -6.48 -3.12 6.03
N THR A 64 -6.44 -2.04 6.79
CA THR A 64 -7.53 -1.06 6.85
C THR A 64 -7.69 -0.36 5.50
N ALA A 65 -6.59 0.12 4.91
CA ALA A 65 -6.61 0.82 3.63
C ALA A 65 -7.09 -0.06 2.47
N LEU A 66 -6.78 -1.35 2.47
CA LEU A 66 -7.19 -2.30 1.42
C LEU A 66 -8.64 -2.78 1.57
N THR A 67 -9.19 -2.76 2.78
CA THR A 67 -10.59 -3.17 3.03
C THR A 67 -11.57 -2.09 2.57
N ASP A 68 -11.18 -0.82 2.70
CA ASP A 68 -12.05 0.32 2.38
C ASP A 68 -11.84 0.87 0.94
N ALA A 69 -10.91 0.30 0.17
CA ALA A 69 -10.53 0.75 -1.19
C ALA A 69 -10.90 -0.25 -2.28
#